data_AF-A0A842IR66-F1
#
_entry.id   AF-A0A842IR66-F1
#
_cell.length_a   1.000
_cell.length_b   1.000
_cell.length_c   1.000
_cell.angle_alpha   90.00
_cell.angle_beta   90.00
_cell.angle_gamma   90.00
#
_symmetry.space_group_name_H-M   'P 1'
#
loop_
_entity.id
_entity.type
_entity.pdbx_description
1 polymer ?
#
loop_
_entity_poly.entity_id
_entity_poly.type
_entity_poly.pdbx_seq_one_letter_code
_entity_poly.pdbx_strand_id
1 'polypeptide(L)'
;MEKFKKQWEIQHNWQLIFPFLGLLGLGYSAFRLSNAFLKDYHIAFSIIATIPVFYTLLKLTLTIFKKLENKWILDYRWEMIRVFIVFAITGSSSVYVGRPIMKLIGITKENLNPVLYWILFIIIGLVFYQILLVSFGWLFGQFKFFWEFEKKMLRRFGLKKFVD
;
A
#
# COMPACT_ATOMS: atom_id res chain seq x y z
N MET A 1 24.37 -14.43 4.03
CA MET A 1 23.18 -13.94 4.77
C MET A 1 23.49 -12.81 5.74
N GLU A 2 24.61 -12.83 6.46
CA GLU A 2 24.97 -11.78 7.43
C GLU A 2 25.00 -10.35 6.86
N LYS A 3 25.57 -10.16 5.66
CA LYS A 3 25.58 -8.86 4.98
C LYS A 3 24.17 -8.30 4.73
N PHE A 4 23.22 -9.18 4.36
CA PHE A 4 21.83 -8.80 4.12
C PHE A 4 21.14 -8.38 5.42
N LYS A 5 21.28 -9.19 6.48
CA LYS A 5 20.72 -8.88 7.80
C LYS A 5 21.21 -7.53 8.32
N LYS A 6 22.51 -7.26 8.18
CA LYS A 6 23.11 -5.96 8.56
C LYS A 6 22.56 -4.79 7.74
N GLN A 7 22.43 -4.95 6.42
CA GLN A 7 21.92 -3.89 5.55
C GLN A 7 20.46 -3.53 5.82
N TRP A 8 19.65 -4.52 6.19
CA TRP A 8 18.22 -4.34 6.49
C TRP A 8 17.94 -4.20 7.99
N GLU A 9 18.97 -4.14 8.83
CA GLU A 9 18.88 -3.99 10.28
C GLU A 9 17.99 -5.06 10.95
N ILE A 10 18.06 -6.29 10.42
CA ILE A 10 17.34 -7.44 10.94
C ILE A 10 17.99 -7.88 12.25
N GLN A 11 17.24 -7.75 13.34
CA GLN A 11 17.62 -8.15 14.69
C GLN A 11 17.30 -9.63 14.95
N HIS A 12 16.16 -10.11 14.44
CA HIS A 12 15.65 -11.45 14.70
C HIS A 12 15.29 -12.17 13.39
N ASN A 13 15.56 -13.48 13.32
CA ASN A 13 15.35 -14.26 12.10
C ASN A 13 13.89 -14.25 11.60
N TRP A 14 12.90 -14.15 12.49
CA TRP A 14 11.49 -14.08 12.08
C TRP A 14 11.18 -12.84 11.22
N GLN A 15 11.96 -11.77 11.34
CA GLN A 15 11.78 -10.54 10.54
C GLN A 15 12.09 -10.76 9.06
N LEU A 16 12.81 -11.82 8.69
CA LEU A 16 13.06 -12.21 7.30
C LEU A 16 11.77 -12.52 6.52
N ILE A 17 10.66 -12.79 7.23
CA ILE A 17 9.36 -12.98 6.61
C ILE A 17 8.92 -11.75 5.80
N PHE A 18 9.25 -10.52 6.25
CA PHE A 18 8.81 -9.32 5.54
C PHE A 18 9.52 -9.13 4.20
N PRO A 19 10.88 -9.17 4.11
CA PRO A 19 11.55 -9.22 2.82
C PRO A 19 11.07 -10.32 1.90
N PHE A 20 10.82 -11.52 2.44
CA PHE A 20 10.31 -12.64 1.66
C PHE A 20 8.91 -12.36 1.10
N LEU A 21 7.97 -11.91 1.94
CA LEU A 21 6.62 -11.50 1.52
C LEU A 21 6.66 -10.34 0.52
N GLY A 22 7.57 -9.38 0.71
CA GLY A 22 7.79 -8.28 -0.20
C GLY A 22 8.24 -8.75 -1.59
N LEU A 23 9.18 -9.69 -1.65
CA LEU A 23 9.63 -10.29 -2.91
C LEU A 23 8.53 -11.13 -3.58
N LEU A 24 7.78 -11.92 -2.81
CA LEU A 24 6.63 -12.68 -3.34
C LEU A 24 5.56 -11.74 -3.90
N GLY A 25 5.21 -10.67 -3.18
CA GLY A 25 4.25 -9.66 -3.63
C GLY A 25 4.71 -8.93 -4.89
N LEU A 26 6.01 -8.60 -4.98
CA LEU A 26 6.62 -8.05 -6.20
C LEU A 26 6.58 -9.04 -7.36
N GLY A 27 6.86 -10.31 -7.12
CA GLY A 27 6.79 -11.38 -8.13
C GLY A 27 5.38 -11.55 -8.69
N TYR A 28 4.39 -11.63 -7.80
CA TYR A 28 2.98 -11.68 -8.19
C TYR A 28 2.55 -10.45 -8.98
N SER A 29 2.95 -9.25 -8.52
CA SER A 29 2.62 -8.00 -9.20
C SER A 29 3.28 -7.92 -10.58
N ALA A 30 4.53 -8.36 -10.70
CA ALA A 30 5.25 -8.42 -11.96
C ALA A 30 4.56 -9.37 -12.95
N PHE A 31 4.21 -10.59 -12.51
CA PHE A 31 3.49 -11.55 -13.34
C PHE A 31 2.13 -11.00 -13.79
N ARG A 32 1.35 -10.44 -12.85
CA ARG A 32 0.04 -9.87 -13.14
C ARG A 32 0.14 -8.72 -14.14
N LEU A 33 1.18 -7.89 -14.03
CA LEU A 33 1.43 -6.79 -14.95
C LEU A 33 1.84 -7.31 -16.34
N SER A 34 2.78 -8.24 -16.41
CA SER A 34 3.20 -8.86 -17.68
C SER A 34 2.05 -9.57 -18.38
N ASN A 35 1.22 -10.29 -17.62
CA ASN A 35 0.03 -10.97 -18.15
C ASN A 35 -1.07 -9.98 -18.58
N ALA A 36 -1.15 -8.79 -17.99
CA ALA A 36 -2.10 -7.77 -18.43
C ALA A 36 -1.73 -7.18 -19.80
N PHE A 37 -0.44 -7.05 -20.12
CA PHE A 37 0.03 -6.53 -21.42
C PHE A 37 0.11 -7.60 -22.52
N LEU A 38 0.42 -8.85 -22.16
CA LEU A 38 0.64 -9.95 -23.11
C LEU A 38 -0.48 -10.99 -23.09
N LYS A 39 -1.67 -10.61 -22.63
CA LYS A 39 -2.81 -11.54 -22.44
C LYS A 39 -3.21 -12.28 -23.72
N ASP A 40 -3.02 -11.64 -24.88
CA ASP A 40 -3.42 -12.17 -26.18
C ASP A 40 -2.36 -13.11 -26.80
N TYR A 41 -1.21 -13.26 -26.16
CA TYR A 41 -0.12 -14.14 -26.59
C TYR A 41 -0.10 -15.43 -25.76
N HIS A 42 0.69 -16.42 -26.20
CA HIS A 42 0.95 -17.61 -25.40
C HIS A 42 1.51 -17.24 -24.02
N ILE A 43 1.01 -17.88 -22.97
CA ILE A 43 1.41 -17.66 -21.57
C ILE A 43 2.92 -17.73 -21.32
N ALA A 44 3.65 -18.49 -22.15
CA ALA A 44 5.11 -18.56 -22.12
C ALA A 44 5.75 -17.17 -22.28
N PHE A 45 5.21 -16.31 -23.15
CA PHE A 45 5.71 -14.94 -23.31
C PHE A 45 5.49 -14.10 -22.05
N SER A 46 4.35 -14.25 -21.37
CA SER A 46 4.05 -13.56 -20.11
C SER A 46 5.02 -13.97 -19.00
N ILE A 47 5.38 -15.26 -18.93
CA ILE A 47 6.37 -15.78 -17.97
C ILE A 47 7.76 -15.19 -18.25
N ILE A 48 8.21 -15.21 -19.51
CA ILE A 48 9.51 -14.64 -19.90
C ILE A 48 9.55 -13.14 -19.59
N ALA A 49 8.49 -12.41 -19.93
CA ALA A 49 8.37 -10.98 -19.67
C ALA A 49 8.28 -10.64 -18.17
N THR A 50 7.95 -11.59 -17.30
CA THR A 50 7.88 -11.36 -15.84
C THR A 50 9.25 -11.04 -15.26
N ILE A 51 10.33 -11.66 -15.76
CA ILE A 51 11.70 -11.46 -15.25
C ILE A 51 12.18 -10.00 -15.37
N PRO A 52 12.17 -9.37 -16.56
CA PRO A 52 12.61 -7.98 -16.70
C PRO A 52 11.68 -7.00 -15.97
N VAL A 53 10.36 -7.27 -15.95
CA VAL A 53 9.40 -6.46 -15.20
C VAL A 53 9.68 -6.53 -13.70
N PHE A 54 9.91 -7.72 -13.16
CA PHE A 54 10.26 -7.92 -11.76
C PHE A 54 11.53 -7.16 -11.38
N TYR A 55 12.60 -7.29 -12.17
CA TYR A 55 13.85 -6.56 -11.92
C TYR A 55 13.64 -5.04 -11.92
N THR A 56 12.84 -4.54 -12.87
CA THR A 56 12.52 -3.11 -12.99
C THR A 56 11.74 -2.62 -11.76
N LEU A 57 10.71 -3.35 -11.36
CA LEU A 57 9.92 -3.03 -10.17
C LEU A 57 10.76 -3.10 -8.89
N LEU A 58 11.61 -4.11 -8.74
CA LEU A 58 12.52 -4.23 -7.60
C LEU A 58 13.45 -3.02 -7.50
N LYS A 59 14.09 -2.64 -8.61
CA LYS A 59 14.99 -1.47 -8.65
C LYS A 59 14.25 -0.18 -8.31
N LEU A 60 13.03 -0.01 -8.81
CA LEU A 60 12.17 1.12 -8.50
C LEU A 60 11.81 1.16 -7.01
N THR A 61 11.35 0.04 -6.44
CA THR A 61 10.99 -0.07 -5.02
C THR A 61 12.18 0.27 -4.11
N LEU A 62 13.36 -0.29 -4.38
CA LEU A 62 14.57 0.02 -3.61
C LEU A 62 15.00 1.49 -3.72
N THR A 63 14.74 2.13 -4.87
CA THR A 63 15.02 3.56 -5.07
C THR A 63 14.04 4.43 -4.28
N ILE A 64 12.76 4.05 -4.25
CA ILE A 64 11.74 4.71 -3.43
C ILE A 64 12.07 4.57 -1.95
N PHE A 65 12.47 3.38 -1.51
CA PHE A 65 12.85 3.12 -0.12
C PHE A 65 13.95 4.06 0.33
N LYS A 66 15.04 4.19 -0.43
CA LYS A 66 16.12 5.14 -0.10
C LYS A 66 15.65 6.59 0.04
N LYS A 67 14.65 7.01 -0.74
CA LYS A 67 14.09 8.38 -0.66
C LYS A 67 13.14 8.56 0.52
N LEU A 68 12.41 7.51 0.90
CA LEU A 68 11.42 7.54 1.98
C LEU A 68 12.05 7.28 3.36
N GLU A 69 13.13 6.53 3.44
CA GLU A 69 13.89 6.27 4.67
C GLU A 69 14.26 7.57 5.40
N ASN A 70 14.62 8.62 4.64
CA ASN A 70 14.93 9.94 5.22
C ASN A 70 13.70 10.76 5.65
N LYS A 71 12.50 10.39 5.19
CA LYS A 71 11.24 11.11 5.46
C LYS A 71 10.36 10.42 6.48
N TRP A 72 10.51 9.11 6.61
CA TRP A 72 9.72 8.22 7.46
C TRP A 72 10.62 7.69 8.56
N ILE A 73 10.40 8.21 9.77
CA ILE A 73 11.16 7.80 10.95
C ILE A 73 10.62 6.45 11.39
N LEU A 74 11.40 5.39 11.16
CA LEU A 74 11.15 4.02 11.59
C LEU A 74 12.35 3.53 12.39
N ASP A 75 12.15 2.56 13.27
CA ASP A 75 13.21 2.07 14.16
C ASP A 75 14.23 1.23 13.40
N TYR A 76 13.76 0.50 12.37
CA TYR A 76 14.60 -0.34 11.53
C TYR A 76 14.20 -0.30 10.06
N ARG A 77 15.18 -0.47 9.17
CA ARG A 77 14.96 -0.43 7.71
C ARG A 77 13.98 -1.47 7.18
N TRP A 78 13.97 -2.69 7.74
CA TRP A 78 13.03 -3.74 7.30
C TRP A 78 11.56 -3.40 7.59
N GLU A 79 11.28 -2.49 8.53
CA GLU A 79 9.92 -2.03 8.85
C GLU A 79 9.28 -1.27 7.70
N MET A 80 10.07 -0.68 6.79
CA MET A 80 9.51 -0.07 5.58
C MET A 80 8.69 -1.09 4.78
N ILE A 81 9.16 -2.34 4.66
CA ILE A 81 8.41 -3.37 3.92
C ILE A 81 7.07 -3.62 4.58
N ARG A 82 7.04 -3.70 5.92
CA ARG A 82 5.81 -3.85 6.69
C ARG A 82 4.85 -2.67 6.47
N VAL A 83 5.36 -1.44 6.51
CA VAL A 83 4.57 -0.23 6.26
C VAL A 83 3.93 -0.24 4.86
N PHE A 84 4.70 -0.63 3.84
CA PHE A 84 4.18 -0.76 2.48
C PHE A 84 3.11 -1.85 2.34
N ILE A 85 3.25 -2.97 3.05
CA ILE A 85 2.22 -4.01 3.12
C ILE A 85 0.92 -3.45 3.73
N VAL A 86 1.02 -2.71 4.85
CA VAL A 86 -0.14 -2.07 5.48
C VAL A 86 -0.81 -1.09 4.52
N PHE A 87 -0.05 -0.27 3.79
CA PHE A 87 -0.62 0.62 2.76
C PHE A 87 -1.35 -0.13 1.66
N ALA A 88 -0.79 -1.24 1.16
CA ALA A 88 -1.41 -2.04 0.11
C ALA A 88 -2.74 -2.68 0.56
N ILE A 89 -2.78 -3.20 1.80
CA ILE A 89 -3.99 -3.78 2.40
C ILE A 89 -5.03 -2.68 2.62
N THR A 90 -4.63 -1.55 3.21
CA THR A 90 -5.52 -0.42 3.53
C THR A 90 -6.16 0.14 2.25
N GLY A 91 -5.36 0.39 1.22
CA GLY A 91 -5.84 0.95 -0.05
C GLY A 91 -6.80 0.02 -0.80
N SER A 92 -6.55 -1.28 -0.78
CA SER A 92 -7.47 -2.26 -1.38
C SER A 92 -8.78 -2.36 -0.58
N SER A 93 -8.66 -2.34 0.76
CA SER A 93 -9.80 -2.46 1.67
C SER A 93 -10.73 -1.24 1.62
N SER A 94 -10.18 -0.02 1.52
CA SER A 94 -11.00 1.20 1.48
C SER A 94 -11.93 1.24 0.26
N VAL A 95 -11.47 0.75 -0.90
CA VAL A 95 -12.29 0.63 -2.12
C VAL A 95 -13.40 -0.42 -1.93
N TYR A 96 -13.08 -1.54 -1.27
CA TYR A 96 -14.03 -2.60 -0.99
C TYR A 96 -15.12 -2.17 0.00
N VAL A 97 -14.78 -1.32 0.97
CA VAL A 97 -15.72 -0.73 1.94
C VAL A 97 -16.52 0.42 1.32
N GLY A 98 -15.93 1.24 0.46
CA GLY A 98 -16.62 2.41 -0.10
C GLY A 98 -17.88 2.06 -0.90
N ARG A 99 -17.86 0.95 -1.66
CA ARG A 99 -19.00 0.54 -2.52
C ARG A 99 -20.26 0.15 -1.73
N PRO A 100 -20.20 -0.75 -0.73
CA PRO A 100 -21.37 -1.07 0.08
C PRO A 100 -21.87 0.14 0.86
N ILE A 101 -20.99 1.03 1.35
CA ILE A 101 -21.41 2.24 2.04
C ILE A 101 -22.21 3.17 1.13
N MET A 102 -21.74 3.41 -0.11
CA MET A 102 -22.52 4.19 -1.09
C MET A 102 -23.91 3.61 -1.30
N LYS A 103 -24.01 2.28 -1.46
CA LYS A 103 -25.28 1.58 -1.64
C LYS A 103 -26.18 1.66 -0.40
N LEU A 104 -25.61 1.58 0.80
CA LEU A 104 -26.35 1.69 2.07
C LEU A 104 -26.95 3.08 2.27
N ILE A 105 -26.25 4.13 1.84
CA ILE A 105 -26.75 5.52 1.86
C ILE A 105 -27.74 5.76 0.70
N GLY A 106 -28.01 4.75 -0.12
CA GLY A 106 -28.93 4.83 -1.24
C GLY A 106 -28.37 5.59 -2.43
N ILE A 107 -27.06 5.83 -2.51
CA ILE A 107 -26.42 6.51 -3.65
C ILE A 107 -25.96 5.45 -4.66
N THR A 108 -26.49 5.56 -5.87
CA THR A 108 -26.23 4.65 -6.96
C THR A 108 -25.74 5.44 -8.17
N LYS A 109 -25.18 4.75 -9.18
CA LYS A 109 -24.73 5.44 -10.39
C LYS A 109 -25.90 5.91 -11.24
N GLU A 110 -27.07 5.31 -11.04
CA GLU A 110 -28.30 5.59 -11.75
C GLU A 110 -29.03 6.81 -11.19
N ASN A 111 -28.86 7.11 -9.90
CA ASN A 111 -29.61 8.18 -9.21
C ASN A 111 -28.84 9.48 -8.98
N LEU A 112 -27.53 9.50 -9.27
CA LEU A 112 -26.69 10.67 -9.07
C LEU A 112 -25.87 10.94 -10.33
N ASN A 113 -25.57 12.21 -10.59
CA ASN A 113 -24.65 12.57 -11.65
C ASN A 113 -23.33 11.79 -11.50
N PRO A 114 -22.80 11.16 -12.56
CA PRO A 114 -21.59 10.33 -12.48
C PRO A 114 -20.39 11.03 -11.84
N VAL A 115 -20.23 12.33 -12.07
CA VAL A 115 -19.13 13.13 -11.48
C VAL A 115 -19.32 13.24 -9.97
N LEU A 116 -20.52 13.59 -9.51
CA LEU A 116 -20.82 13.70 -8.09
C LEU A 116 -20.72 12.35 -7.37
N TYR A 117 -21.14 11.26 -8.02
CA TYR A 117 -20.98 9.91 -7.50
C TYR A 117 -19.51 9.60 -7.21
N TRP A 118 -18.61 9.87 -8.16
CA TRP A 118 -17.20 9.60 -7.97
C TRP A 118 -16.56 10.50 -6.90
N ILE A 119 -16.96 11.77 -6.81
CA ILE A 119 -16.50 12.67 -5.74
C ILE A 119 -16.89 12.12 -4.37
N LEU A 120 -18.16 11.76 -4.17
CA LEU A 120 -18.64 11.20 -2.91
C LEU A 120 -17.99 9.86 -2.59
N PHE A 121 -17.83 8.98 -3.58
CA PHE A 121 -17.13 7.71 -3.41
C PHE A 121 -15.69 7.90 -2.93
N ILE A 122 -14.97 8.88 -3.48
CA ILE A 122 -13.60 9.21 -3.06
C ILE A 122 -13.59 9.77 -1.65
N ILE A 123 -14.51 10.69 -1.31
CA ILE A 123 -14.60 11.28 0.04
C ILE A 123 -14.87 10.18 1.08
N ILE A 124 -15.89 9.36 0.86
CA ILE A 124 -16.23 8.25 1.74
C ILE A 124 -15.07 7.27 1.84
N GLY A 125 -14.49 6.89 0.69
CA GLY A 125 -13.31 6.02 0.64
C GLY A 125 -12.14 6.58 1.45
N LEU A 126 -11.91 7.90 1.41
CA LEU A 126 -10.86 8.57 2.18
C LEU A 126 -11.12 8.54 3.69
N VAL A 127 -12.37 8.72 4.12
CA VAL A 127 -12.76 8.62 5.54
C VAL A 127 -12.53 7.21 6.06
N PHE A 128 -12.95 6.18 5.32
CA PHE A 128 -12.68 4.79 5.73
C PHE A 128 -11.21 4.43 5.62
N TYR A 129 -10.48 4.98 4.65
CA TYR A 129 -9.04 4.77 4.51
C TYR A 129 -8.30 5.23 5.77
N GLN A 130 -8.66 6.38 6.34
CA GLN A 130 -8.11 6.91 7.60
C GLN A 130 -8.28 5.91 8.75
N ILE A 131 -9.52 5.48 9.01
CA ILE A 131 -9.84 4.51 10.06
C ILE A 131 -9.09 3.19 9.87
N LEU A 132 -9.08 2.67 8.64
CA LEU A 132 -8.40 1.42 8.29
C LEU A 132 -6.88 1.53 8.44
N LEU A 133 -6.30 2.68 8.08
CA LEU A 133 -4.86 2.90 8.13
C LEU A 133 -4.34 2.79 9.57
N VAL A 134 -5.04 3.42 10.52
CA VAL A 134 -4.70 3.34 11.95
C VAL A 134 -4.95 1.94 12.49
N SER A 135 -6.06 1.31 12.09
CA SER A 135 -6.44 -0.03 12.54
C SER A 135 -5.42 -1.09 12.09
N PHE A 136 -5.04 -1.09 10.81
CA PHE A 136 -4.00 -1.99 10.31
C PHE A 136 -2.62 -1.60 10.82
N GLY A 137 -2.33 -0.31 10.99
CA GLY A 137 -1.12 0.15 11.66
C GLY A 137 -0.98 -0.45 13.05
N TRP A 138 -2.04 -0.46 13.84
CA TRP A 138 -2.08 -1.11 15.16
C TRP A 138 -1.90 -2.63 15.07
N LEU A 139 -2.64 -3.32 14.19
CA LEU A 139 -2.54 -4.77 14.01
C LEU A 139 -1.13 -5.25 13.62
N PHE A 140 -0.38 -4.43 12.86
CA PHE A 140 0.99 -4.73 12.44
C PHE A 140 2.05 -4.14 13.39
N GLY A 141 1.66 -3.59 14.54
CA GLY A 141 2.58 -3.04 15.53
C GLY A 141 3.30 -1.76 15.11
N GLN A 142 2.70 -0.98 14.22
CA GLN A 142 3.18 0.29 13.67
C GLN A 142 2.21 1.46 13.95
N PHE A 143 1.42 1.36 15.03
CA PHE A 143 0.39 2.36 15.38
C PHE A 143 0.94 3.78 15.45
N LYS A 144 2.05 4.00 16.16
CA LYS A 144 2.64 5.34 16.33
C LYS A 144 3.01 5.98 15.00
N PHE A 145 3.63 5.20 14.10
CA PHE A 145 3.98 5.66 12.77
C PHE A 145 2.74 6.09 11.97
N PHE A 146 1.71 5.24 11.92
CA PHE A 146 0.51 5.51 11.14
C PHE A 146 -0.36 6.61 11.74
N TRP A 147 -0.40 6.73 13.07
CA TRP A 147 -1.06 7.83 13.75
C TRP A 147 -0.42 9.17 13.38
N GLU A 148 0.91 9.30 13.49
CA GLU A 148 1.60 10.53 13.07
C GLU A 148 1.44 10.80 11.57
N PHE A 149 1.46 9.75 10.74
CA PHE A 149 1.22 9.85 9.31
C PHE A 149 -0.17 10.40 8.99
N GLU A 150 -1.21 9.87 9.64
CA GLU A 150 -2.58 10.31 9.48
C GLU A 150 -2.78 11.74 9.98
N LYS A 151 -2.26 12.08 11.15
CA LYS A 151 -2.32 13.44 11.68
C LYS A 151 -1.68 14.44 10.72
N LYS A 152 -0.52 14.09 10.15
CA LYS A 152 0.17 14.90 9.14
C LYS A 152 -0.66 15.05 7.86
N MET A 153 -1.39 14.02 7.45
CA MET A 153 -2.29 14.06 6.30
C MET A 153 -3.51 14.96 6.56
N LEU A 154 -4.18 14.79 7.71
CA LEU A 154 -5.34 15.59 8.11
C LEU A 154 -5.03 17.09 8.24
N ARG A 155 -3.87 17.43 8.82
CA ARG A 155 -3.39 18.82 8.88
C ARG A 155 -3.25 19.46 7.49
N ARG A 156 -2.84 18.69 6.47
CA ARG A 156 -2.72 19.17 5.08
C ARG A 156 -4.06 19.36 4.39
N PHE A 157 -5.09 18.63 4.81
CA PHE A 157 -6.47 18.80 4.34
C PHE A 157 -7.22 19.93 5.07
N GLY A 158 -6.55 20.70 5.94
CA GLY A 158 -7.17 21.81 6.67
C GLY A 158 -7.93 21.39 7.93
N LEU A 159 -7.89 20.11 8.31
CA LEU A 159 -8.60 19.57 9.48
C LEU A 159 -7.78 19.68 10.78
N LYS A 160 -6.86 20.66 10.85
CA LYS A 160 -5.92 20.84 11.97
C LYS A 160 -6.62 20.92 13.34
N LYS A 161 -7.79 21.56 13.41
CA LYS A 161 -8.58 21.74 14.63
C LYS A 161 -9.05 20.43 15.29
N PHE A 162 -9.13 19.33 14.53
CA PHE A 162 -9.62 18.05 15.03
C PHE A 162 -8.50 17.09 15.50
N VAL A 163 -7.24 17.50 15.35
CA VAL A 163 -6.08 16.61 15.43
C VAL A 163 -5.00 17.11 16.40
N ASP A 164 -5.02 18.40 16.71
CA ASP A 164 -4.18 19.06 17.73
C ASP A 164 -4.97 19.22 19.04
#